data_AF-A0A9Q7QXM2-F1
#
_entry.id   AF-A0A9Q7QXM2-F1
#
_cell.length_a   1.000
_cell.length_b   1.000
_cell.length_c   1.000
_cell.angle_alpha   90.00
_cell.angle_beta   90.00
_cell.angle_gamma   90.00
#
_symmetry.space_group_name_H-M   'P 1'
#
loop_
_entity.id
_entity.type
_entity.pdbx_description
1 polymer ?
#
loop_
_entity_poly.entity_id
_entity_poly.type
_entity_poly.pdbx_seq_one_letter_code
_entity_poly.pdbx_strand_id
1 'polypeptide(L)'
;MSLKNLFTTTALLTSLLAASSVFAHAHLKSSTPAAQGSVSAPSELRLVFTEGVEAAFTQVKLSKDGAPVEVKSVATEGADKKTLVVTPAATPLRAGEYKVEWHAVSVDTHKSEGSYSFKVSQ
;
A
#
# COMPACT_ATOMS: atom_id res chain seq x y z
N MET A 1 16.12 -50.81 -11.65
CA MET A 1 15.55 -49.49 -11.98
C MET A 1 16.67 -48.64 -12.56
N SER A 2 16.64 -48.36 -13.86
CA SER A 2 17.78 -47.76 -14.57
C SER A 2 18.11 -46.38 -14.00
N LEU A 3 19.40 -46.11 -13.71
CA LEU A 3 19.91 -44.87 -13.10
C LEU A 3 19.48 -43.61 -13.87
N LYS A 4 19.16 -43.77 -15.15
CA LYS A 4 18.63 -42.74 -16.06
C LYS A 4 17.29 -42.15 -15.60
N ASN A 5 16.45 -42.94 -14.92
CA ASN A 5 15.14 -42.52 -14.41
C ASN A 5 15.25 -41.78 -13.06
N LEU A 6 16.35 -41.99 -12.32
CA LEU A 6 16.59 -41.26 -11.06
C LEU A 6 16.97 -39.80 -11.33
N PHE A 7 17.77 -39.53 -12.36
CA PHE A 7 18.16 -38.16 -12.73
C PHE A 7 16.98 -37.31 -13.22
N THR A 8 16.04 -37.88 -14.00
CA THR A 8 14.84 -37.17 -14.46
C THR A 8 13.86 -36.89 -13.33
N THR A 9 13.78 -37.75 -12.32
CA THR A 9 12.86 -37.56 -11.19
C THR A 9 13.38 -36.47 -10.22
N THR A 10 14.69 -36.40 -9.98
CA THR A 10 15.30 -35.37 -9.11
C THR A 10 15.27 -33.96 -9.73
N ALA A 11 15.42 -33.85 -11.06
CA ALA A 11 15.34 -32.57 -11.76
C ALA A 11 13.91 -31.97 -11.76
N LEU A 12 12.87 -32.80 -11.77
CA LEU A 12 11.48 -32.34 -11.70
C LEU A 12 11.10 -31.88 -10.28
N LEU A 13 11.64 -32.53 -9.24
CA LEU A 13 11.37 -32.13 -7.84
C LEU A 13 12.01 -30.80 -7.45
N THR A 14 13.15 -30.44 -8.06
CA THR A 14 13.86 -29.19 -7.78
C THR A 14 13.21 -27.98 -8.45
N SER A 15 12.51 -28.14 -9.57
CA SER A 15 11.81 -27.03 -10.24
C SER A 15 10.51 -26.62 -9.54
N LEU A 16 9.82 -27.52 -8.83
CA LEU A 16 8.60 -27.19 -8.07
C LEU A 16 8.88 -26.35 -6.80
N LEU A 17 10.11 -26.32 -6.31
CA LEU A 17 10.50 -25.54 -5.12
C LEU A 17 10.82 -24.07 -5.45
N ALA A 18 10.89 -23.72 -6.74
CA ALA A 18 11.16 -22.36 -7.23
C ALA A 18 9.87 -21.57 -7.51
N ALA A 19 8.80 -21.79 -6.73
CA ALA A 19 7.61 -20.95 -6.78
C ALA A 19 7.94 -19.57 -6.18
N SER A 20 8.42 -18.65 -7.02
CA SER A 20 8.52 -17.23 -6.66
C SER A 20 7.14 -16.71 -6.28
N SER A 21 7.02 -16.10 -5.10
CA SER A 21 5.80 -15.40 -4.69
C SER A 21 5.54 -14.27 -5.68
N VAL A 22 4.57 -14.45 -6.57
CA VAL A 22 4.08 -13.40 -7.46
C VAL A 22 3.22 -12.47 -6.61
N PHE A 23 3.78 -11.32 -6.23
CA PHE A 23 3.04 -10.20 -5.65
C PHE A 23 2.22 -9.53 -6.76
N ALA A 24 1.11 -10.15 -7.17
CA ALA A 24 0.23 -9.61 -8.22
C ALA A 24 -0.58 -8.38 -7.80
N HIS A 25 -0.60 -8.05 -6.50
CA HIS A 25 -1.42 -6.95 -5.98
C HIS A 25 -0.54 -5.92 -5.27
N ALA A 26 -0.88 -4.64 -5.43
CA ALA A 26 -0.25 -3.55 -4.68
C ALA A 26 -0.69 -3.60 -3.20
N HIS A 27 0.15 -4.14 -2.33
CA HIS A 27 -0.10 -4.12 -0.89
C HIS A 27 0.59 -2.93 -0.25
N LEU A 28 0.00 -2.36 0.80
CA LEU A 28 0.67 -1.33 1.59
C LEU A 28 1.90 -1.94 2.28
N LYS A 29 3.08 -1.43 1.95
CA LYS A 29 4.37 -1.84 2.54
C LYS A 29 4.70 -1.00 3.77
N SER A 30 4.46 0.30 3.72
CA SER A 30 4.69 1.22 4.83
C SER A 30 3.88 2.50 4.66
N SER A 31 3.69 3.23 5.76
CA SER A 31 2.99 4.52 5.74
C SER A 31 3.73 5.57 6.58
N THR A 32 3.53 6.84 6.22
CA THR A 32 3.86 7.99 7.05
C THR A 32 2.62 8.88 7.09
N PRO A 33 1.98 9.08 8.26
CA PRO A 33 2.30 8.49 9.57
C PRO A 33 2.25 6.96 9.58
N ALA A 34 3.07 6.35 10.44
CA ALA A 34 3.09 4.90 10.61
C ALA A 34 1.76 4.40 11.17
N ALA A 35 1.36 3.19 10.76
CA ALA A 35 0.19 2.53 11.33
C ALA A 35 0.31 2.43 12.86
N GLN A 36 -0.78 2.78 13.55
CA GLN A 36 -0.89 2.89 15.01
C GLN A 36 0.11 3.86 15.65
N GLY A 37 0.82 4.66 14.85
CA GLY A 37 1.75 5.68 15.33
C GLY A 37 1.05 6.94 15.84
N SER A 38 1.76 7.71 16.65
CA SER A 38 1.37 9.06 17.08
C SER A 38 2.36 10.07 16.51
N VAL A 39 1.85 11.11 15.86
CA VAL A 39 2.67 12.15 15.21
C VAL A 39 2.16 13.55 15.54
N SER A 40 3.02 14.55 15.35
CA SER A 40 2.58 15.93 15.17
C SER A 40 1.77 16.06 13.87
N ALA A 41 0.88 17.04 13.80
CA ALA A 41 0.00 17.28 12.66
C ALA A 41 0.72 17.29 11.29
N PRO A 42 0.56 16.23 10.47
CA PRO A 42 1.20 16.18 9.15
C PRO A 42 0.42 17.03 8.14
N SER A 43 1.13 17.54 7.13
CA SER A 43 0.53 18.23 5.97
C SER A 43 0.10 17.26 4.86
N GLU A 44 0.69 16.07 4.83
CA GLU A 44 0.40 15.02 3.85
C GLU A 44 0.58 13.63 4.48
N LEU A 45 -0.06 12.64 3.88
CA LEU A 45 0.15 11.24 4.18
C LEU A 45 0.87 10.59 3.01
N ARG A 46 1.83 9.71 3.29
CA ARG A 46 2.57 8.94 2.29
C ARG A 46 2.32 7.46 2.50
N LEU A 47 1.76 6.80 1.48
CA LEU A 47 1.49 5.37 1.47
C LEU A 47 2.42 4.73 0.44
N VAL A 48 3.32 3.86 0.90
CA VAL A 48 4.25 3.15 0.03
C VAL A 48 3.71 1.75 -0.21
N PHE A 49 3.51 1.41 -1.48
CA PHE A 49 2.99 0.12 -1.93
C PHE A 49 4.13 -0.81 -2.39
N THR A 50 3.83 -2.12 -2.44
CA THR A 50 4.73 -3.11 -3.03
C THR A 50 4.88 -2.93 -4.53
N GLU A 51 3.81 -2.50 -5.21
CA GLU A 51 3.76 -2.22 -6.65
C GLU A 51 3.28 -0.81 -6.94
N GLY A 52 3.58 -0.30 -8.14
CA GLY A 52 3.15 1.03 -8.57
C GLY A 52 1.63 1.11 -8.66
N VAL A 53 1.07 2.27 -8.32
CA VAL A 53 -0.38 2.53 -8.39
C VAL A 53 -0.70 3.66 -9.36
N GLU A 54 -1.89 3.63 -9.97
CA GLU A 54 -2.39 4.70 -10.80
C GLU A 54 -3.24 5.67 -9.96
N ALA A 55 -2.70 6.86 -9.70
CA ALA A 55 -3.35 7.87 -8.85
C ALA A 55 -4.77 8.24 -9.34
N ALA A 56 -4.96 8.34 -10.66
CA ALA A 56 -6.25 8.71 -11.27
C ALA A 56 -7.37 7.67 -11.02
N PHE A 57 -7.00 6.43 -10.71
CA PHE A 57 -7.95 5.35 -10.43
C PHE A 57 -7.91 4.89 -8.97
N THR A 58 -7.05 5.48 -8.14
CA THR A 58 -6.90 5.15 -6.72
C THR A 58 -7.72 6.12 -5.88
N GLN A 59 -8.54 5.57 -5.00
CA GLN A 59 -9.38 6.34 -4.09
C GLN A 59 -8.85 6.24 -2.67
N VAL A 60 -8.83 7.37 -1.96
CA VAL A 60 -8.47 7.43 -0.54
C VAL A 60 -9.56 8.16 0.23
N LYS A 61 -9.99 7.57 1.34
CA LYS A 61 -10.87 8.20 2.33
C LYS A 61 -10.09 8.43 3.61
N LEU A 62 -10.25 9.62 4.17
CA LEU A 62 -9.71 10.00 5.46
C LEU A 62 -10.88 10.28 6.40
N SER A 63 -10.80 9.77 7.63
CA SER A 63 -11.73 10.12 8.69
C SER A 63 -10.98 10.45 9.96
N LYS A 64 -11.54 11.35 10.77
CA LYS A 64 -11.07 11.76 12.08
C LYS A 64 -12.18 11.49 13.10
N ASP A 65 -11.90 10.67 14.11
CA ASP A 65 -12.84 10.34 15.18
C ASP A 65 -14.21 9.87 14.64
N GLY A 66 -14.19 9.16 13.50
CA GLY A 66 -15.39 8.68 12.78
C GLY A 66 -16.04 9.68 11.82
N ALA A 67 -15.64 10.96 11.83
CA ALA A 67 -16.13 11.97 10.89
C ALA A 67 -15.26 12.05 9.63
N PRO A 68 -15.83 12.23 8.43
CA PRO A 68 -15.04 12.34 7.20
C PRO A 68 -14.17 13.60 7.20
N VAL A 69 -12.96 13.46 6.66
CA VAL A 69 -12.03 14.56 6.38
C VAL A 69 -11.83 14.61 4.87
N GLU A 70 -12.05 15.78 4.29
CA GLU A 70 -11.88 15.98 2.85
C GLU A 70 -10.42 15.78 2.43
N VAL A 71 -10.23 15.04 1.34
CA VAL A 71 -8.94 14.84 0.68
C VAL A 71 -8.89 15.79 -0.51
N LYS A 72 -7.91 16.69 -0.51
CA LYS A 72 -7.72 17.70 -1.58
C LYS A 72 -7.13 17.07 -2.84
N SER A 73 -6.16 16.18 -2.69
CA SER A 73 -5.48 15.54 -3.81
C SER A 73 -4.85 14.21 -3.44
N VAL A 74 -4.75 13.35 -4.45
CA VAL A 74 -4.02 12.09 -4.43
C VAL A 74 -3.09 12.08 -5.64
N ALA A 75 -1.80 11.87 -5.43
CA ALA A 75 -0.79 11.85 -6.48
C ALA A 75 0.22 10.74 -6.23
N THR A 76 0.90 10.28 -7.27
CA THR A 76 2.06 9.39 -7.12
C THR A 76 3.36 10.15 -7.24
N GLU A 77 4.36 9.70 -6.50
CA GLU A 77 5.72 10.21 -6.54
C GLU A 77 6.67 9.15 -7.13
N GLY A 78 7.68 9.61 -7.85
CA GLY A 78 8.68 8.74 -8.47
C GLY A 78 8.21 8.07 -9.77
N ALA A 79 9.18 7.60 -10.55
CA ALA A 79 8.92 6.92 -11.82
C ALA A 79 8.27 5.53 -11.61
N ASP A 80 8.52 4.89 -10.47
CA ASP A 80 7.93 3.59 -10.12
C ASP A 80 6.48 3.67 -9.62
N LYS A 81 6.00 4.89 -9.34
CA LYS A 81 4.66 5.19 -8.80
C LYS A 81 4.30 4.40 -7.54
N LYS A 82 5.29 3.92 -6.77
CA LYS A 82 5.04 3.09 -5.56
C LYS A 82 4.63 3.92 -4.35
N THR A 83 4.90 5.22 -4.37
CA THR A 83 4.52 6.14 -3.29
C THR A 83 3.30 6.94 -3.69
N LEU A 84 2.21 6.78 -2.94
CA LEU A 84 1.01 7.59 -3.04
C LEU A 84 1.06 8.71 -1.98
N VAL A 85 1.01 9.95 -2.43
CA VAL A 85 0.93 11.16 -1.61
C VAL A 85 -0.54 11.59 -1.53
N VAL A 86 -1.05 11.71 -0.30
CA VAL A 86 -2.42 12.11 -0.01
C VAL A 86 -2.37 13.43 0.74
N THR A 87 -2.96 14.47 0.17
CA THR A 87 -3.02 15.80 0.78
C THR A 87 -4.43 16.05 1.32
N PRO A 88 -4.63 16.13 2.65
CA PRO A 88 -5.91 16.54 3.23
C PRO A 88 -6.26 17.98 2.84
N ALA A 89 -7.54 18.33 2.78
CA ALA A 89 -7.97 19.71 2.60
C ALA A 89 -7.77 20.55 3.87
N ALA A 90 -7.93 19.91 5.03
CA ALA A 90 -7.63 20.52 6.32
C ALA A 90 -6.14 20.33 6.67
N THR A 91 -5.30 21.33 6.40
CA THR A 91 -3.88 21.32 6.74
C THR A 91 -3.50 22.49 7.65
N PRO A 92 -2.75 22.26 8.75
CA PRO A 92 -2.35 20.95 9.27
C PRO A 92 -3.53 20.19 9.90
N LEU A 93 -3.44 18.85 9.98
CA LEU A 93 -4.49 18.03 10.60
C LEU A 93 -4.64 18.36 12.09
N ARG A 94 -5.87 18.46 12.60
CA ARG A 94 -6.12 18.72 14.04
C ARG A 94 -5.91 17.44 14.86
N ALA A 95 -5.45 17.57 16.10
CA ALA A 95 -5.33 16.42 17.03
C ALA A 95 -6.59 15.54 17.11
N GLY A 96 -6.40 14.22 17.07
CA GLY A 96 -7.46 13.20 17.09
C GLY A 96 -6.99 11.87 16.48
N GLU A 97 -7.88 10.88 16.44
CA GLU A 97 -7.62 9.59 15.81
C GLU A 97 -8.05 9.62 14.35
N TYR A 98 -7.14 9.22 13.48
CA TYR A 98 -7.37 9.21 12.04
C TYR A 98 -7.40 7.79 11.51
N LYS A 99 -8.32 7.52 10.58
CA LYS A 99 -8.35 6.29 9.78
C LYS A 99 -8.20 6.64 8.31
N VAL A 100 -7.26 5.97 7.66
CA VAL A 100 -7.01 6.01 6.22
C VAL A 100 -7.54 4.73 5.60
N GLU A 101 -8.36 4.85 4.58
CA GLU A 101 -8.89 3.72 3.80
C GLU A 101 -8.57 3.97 2.33
N TRP A 102 -8.17 2.93 1.60
CA TRP A 102 -7.86 3.05 0.18
C TRP A 102 -8.48 1.91 -0.63
N HIS A 103 -8.80 2.24 -1.89
CA HIS A 103 -9.00 1.29 -2.98
C HIS A 103 -8.02 1.68 -4.08
N ALA A 104 -6.94 0.91 -4.22
CA ALA A 104 -5.86 1.18 -5.15
C ALA A 104 -6.01 0.34 -6.42
N VAL A 105 -5.64 0.95 -7.55
CA VAL A 105 -5.47 0.26 -8.83
C VAL A 105 -4.00 0.29 -9.16
N SER A 106 -3.37 -0.88 -9.28
CA SER A 106 -1.96 -0.98 -9.65
C SER A 106 -1.75 -0.71 -11.14
N VAL A 107 -0.51 -0.40 -11.51
CA VAL A 107 -0.10 -0.16 -12.91
C VAL A 107 -0.31 -1.38 -13.82
N ASP A 108 -0.44 -2.59 -13.24
CA ASP A 108 -0.79 -3.84 -13.94
C ASP A 108 -2.31 -4.13 -13.93
N THR A 109 -3.13 -3.15 -13.55
CA THR A 109 -4.61 -3.14 -13.57
C THR A 109 -5.34 -3.91 -12.47
N HIS A 110 -4.63 -4.52 -11.52
CA HIS A 110 -5.27 -5.19 -10.39
C HIS A 110 -5.77 -4.20 -9.33
N LYS A 111 -6.86 -4.58 -8.66
CA LYS A 111 -7.45 -3.80 -7.55
C LYS A 111 -7.00 -4.38 -6.22
N SER A 112 -6.73 -3.50 -5.27
CA SER A 112 -6.43 -3.86 -3.89
C SER A 112 -7.04 -2.82 -2.95
N GLU A 113 -7.28 -3.20 -1.71
CA GLU A 113 -7.85 -2.31 -0.70
C GLU A 113 -7.25 -2.58 0.66
N GLY A 114 -7.43 -1.62 1.57
CA GLY A 114 -7.00 -1.76 2.95
C GLY A 114 -7.27 -0.51 3.76
N SER A 115 -6.88 -0.59 5.04
CA SER A 115 -6.98 0.53 5.95
C SER A 115 -5.87 0.50 7.01
N TYR A 116 -5.55 1.66 7.57
CA TYR A 116 -4.78 1.77 8.81
C TYR A 116 -5.24 3.01 9.59
N SER A 117 -4.91 3.05 10.88
CA SER A 117 -5.18 4.19 11.73
C SER A 117 -3.89 4.79 12.28
N PHE A 118 -3.89 6.08 12.58
CA PHE A 118 -2.81 6.79 13.27
C PHE A 118 -3.40 7.89 14.16
N LYS A 119 -2.60 8.44 15.07
CA LYS A 119 -3.02 9.53 15.96
C LYS A 119 -2.25 10.81 15.66
N VAL A 120 -2.96 11.93 15.63
CA VAL A 120 -2.36 13.26 15.70
C VAL A 120 -2.45 13.73 17.14
N SER A 121 -1.30 13.97 17.79
CA SER A 121 -1.24 14.31 19.22
C SER A 121 -0.97 15.79 19.49
N GLN A 122 -0.60 16.58 18.48
CA GLN A 122 -0.25 17.99 18.62
C GLN A 122 -0.48 18.74 17.31
#